data_AF-A0A6A4QW51-F1
#
_entry.id   AF-A0A6A4QW51-F1
#
_cell.length_a   1.000
_cell.length_b   1.000
_cell.length_c   1.000
_cell.angle_alpha   90.00
_cell.angle_beta   90.00
_cell.angle_gamma   90.00
#
_symmetry.space_group_name_H-M   'P 1'
#
loop_
_entity.id
_entity.type
_entity.pdbx_description
1 polymer ?
#
loop_
_entity_poly.entity_id
_entity_poly.type
_entity_poly.pdbx_seq_one_letter_code
_entity_poly.pdbx_strand_id
1 'polypeptide(L)'
;MGISSQPSISLTDLLHGCEEPRNLSSYGYLLNKVLAKKSVQGKRPRKIVMKKRVGSRRGVKGIQRRVRTLKRLVPNSESLELDGLFTETADYILALQTRVRIMQVMVNVLTGSDE
;
A
#
# COMPACT_ATOMS: atom_id res chain seq x y z
N MET A 1 -38.28 -27.11 24.00
CA MET A 1 -37.57 -26.01 24.70
C MET A 1 -36.09 -26.32 24.62
N GLY A 2 -35.20 -25.55 24.02
CA GLY A 2 -35.25 -24.31 23.28
C GLY A 2 -33.84 -24.05 22.73
N ILE A 3 -33.77 -23.49 21.52
CA ILE A 3 -32.68 -22.67 20.92
C ILE A 3 -31.25 -23.25 20.98
N SER A 4 -30.68 -23.75 19.87
CA SER A 4 -30.00 -22.99 18.80
C SER A 4 -29.21 -21.78 19.30
N SER A 5 -27.89 -21.83 19.18
CA SER A 5 -27.04 -20.64 19.09
C SER A 5 -25.75 -21.00 18.37
N GLN A 6 -25.69 -20.61 17.10
CA GLN A 6 -24.43 -20.35 16.42
C GLN A 6 -23.76 -19.12 17.04
N PRO A 7 -22.43 -19.11 17.22
CA PRO A 7 -21.67 -17.89 17.23
C PRO A 7 -21.11 -17.61 15.82
N SER A 8 -21.75 -16.66 15.15
CA SER A 8 -21.16 -15.86 14.08
C SER A 8 -20.24 -14.81 14.69
N ILE A 9 -19.14 -14.49 13.96
CA ILE A 9 -18.13 -13.40 14.08
C ILE A 9 -16.71 -13.96 14.24
N SER A 10 -15.65 -13.50 13.59
CA SER A 10 -15.45 -12.61 12.44
C SER A 10 -13.97 -12.71 12.02
N LEU A 11 -13.67 -12.23 10.82
CA LEU A 11 -12.47 -12.39 10.00
C LEU A 11 -11.18 -11.70 10.53
N THR A 12 -10.78 -11.88 11.80
CA THR A 12 -9.64 -11.12 12.37
C THR A 12 -8.55 -11.96 13.06
N ASP A 13 -8.66 -13.28 13.09
CA ASP A 13 -7.77 -14.14 13.89
C ASP A 13 -6.51 -14.66 13.19
N LEU A 14 -5.87 -13.90 12.30
CA LEU A 14 -4.55 -14.38 11.82
C LEU A 14 -3.45 -13.38 11.50
N LEU A 15 -3.66 -12.07 11.43
CA LEU A 15 -2.55 -11.18 11.04
C LEU A 15 -2.69 -9.75 11.58
N HIS A 16 -2.44 -9.52 12.88
CA HIS A 16 -2.06 -8.17 13.34
C HIS A 16 -1.35 -8.10 14.69
N GLY A 17 -0.11 -7.56 14.67
CA GLY A 17 0.56 -6.91 15.81
C GLY A 17 1.36 -7.85 16.71
N CYS A 18 2.69 -7.95 16.57
CA CYS A 18 3.68 -7.00 17.12
C CYS A 18 3.40 -6.65 18.60
N GLU A 19 3.95 -7.51 19.46
CA GLU A 19 4.60 -7.25 20.76
C GLU A 19 4.69 -5.79 21.24
N GLU A 20 4.31 -5.59 22.51
CA GLU A 20 4.86 -4.67 23.56
C GLU A 20 3.74 -4.27 24.56
N PRO A 21 4.02 -3.72 25.76
CA PRO A 21 4.86 -4.23 26.85
C PRO A 21 4.18 -4.12 28.22
N ARG A 22 4.57 -4.93 29.22
CA ARG A 22 4.30 -4.60 30.63
C ARG A 22 5.46 -5.01 31.55
N ASN A 23 6.18 -3.98 31.99
CA ASN A 23 6.68 -3.79 33.36
C ASN A 23 7.47 -4.92 34.04
N LEU A 24 8.79 -4.83 33.96
CA LEU A 24 9.71 -4.99 35.10
C LEU A 24 10.54 -3.68 35.13
N SER A 25 10.24 -2.66 35.92
CA SER A 25 10.32 -2.61 37.38
C SER A 25 11.48 -3.43 37.93
N SER A 26 12.71 -2.99 37.67
CA SER A 26 13.91 -3.55 38.30
C SER A 26 14.99 -2.48 38.46
N TYR A 27 15.04 -1.94 39.68
CA TYR A 27 16.18 -1.30 40.35
C TYR A 27 17.24 -0.59 39.48
N GLY A 28 17.04 0.71 39.22
CA GLY A 28 18.02 1.51 38.47
C GLY A 28 18.19 2.96 38.91
N TYR A 29 17.70 3.36 40.08
CA TYR A 29 17.68 4.76 40.52
C TYR A 29 18.24 4.96 41.93
N LEU A 30 19.42 4.42 42.22
CA LEU A 30 20.14 4.74 43.47
C LEU A 30 21.66 4.75 43.27
N LEU A 31 22.20 5.68 42.47
CA LEU A 31 23.60 6.03 42.61
C LEU A 31 23.93 7.48 42.22
N ASN A 32 24.44 8.20 43.22
CA ASN A 32 25.29 9.39 43.20
C ASN A 32 24.66 10.78 43.05
N LYS A 33 24.35 11.39 44.21
CA LYS A 33 24.49 12.84 44.44
C LYS A 33 24.94 13.17 45.86
N VAL A 34 26.20 12.86 46.17
CA VAL A 34 26.99 13.60 47.18
C VAL A 34 28.30 13.97 46.50
N LEU A 35 28.70 15.24 46.59
CA LEU A 35 29.80 15.94 45.89
C LEU A 35 29.41 16.67 44.60
N ALA A 36 28.48 17.63 44.73
CA ALA A 36 28.44 18.78 43.82
C ALA A 36 29.53 19.79 44.23
N LYS A 37 30.75 19.63 43.69
CA LYS A 37 31.75 20.70 43.59
C LYS A 37 31.67 21.32 42.18
N LYS A 38 31.69 22.65 42.11
CA LYS A 38 31.60 23.50 40.91
C LYS A 38 32.65 23.15 39.83
N SER A 39 32.26 23.12 38.55
CA SER A 39 33.04 23.71 37.43
C SER A 39 32.33 23.62 36.06
N VAL A 40 32.03 24.80 35.51
CA VAL A 40 32.38 25.32 34.15
C VAL A 40 32.42 24.37 32.93
N GLN A 41 31.63 24.77 31.90
CA GLN A 41 31.72 24.52 30.46
C GLN A 41 31.88 23.09 29.91
N GLY A 42 30.89 22.70 29.09
CA GLY A 42 31.04 21.64 28.10
C GLY A 42 29.82 21.52 27.21
N LYS A 43 29.63 22.44 26.24
CA LYS A 43 28.61 22.30 25.20
C LYS A 43 28.99 21.10 24.31
N ARG A 44 28.43 19.92 24.59
CA ARG A 44 28.58 18.74 23.70
C ARG A 44 27.77 18.98 22.42
N PRO A 45 28.38 18.97 21.22
CA PRO A 45 27.61 19.09 19.99
C PRO A 45 26.80 17.80 19.80
N ARG A 46 25.49 17.94 19.63
CA ARG A 46 24.61 16.82 19.27
C ARG A 46 25.07 16.28 17.92
N LYS A 47 25.57 15.05 17.88
CA LYS A 47 25.93 14.36 16.63
C LYS A 47 24.64 14.15 15.83
N ILE A 48 24.40 14.98 14.81
CA ILE A 48 23.30 14.80 13.87
C ILE A 48 23.63 13.56 13.05
N VAL A 49 23.07 12.42 13.44
CA VAL A 49 23.14 11.21 12.63
C VAL A 49 22.28 11.46 11.39
N MET A 50 22.93 11.70 10.25
CA MET A 50 22.23 11.80 8.98
C MET A 50 21.56 10.45 8.69
N LYS A 51 20.23 10.40 8.85
CA LYS A 51 19.44 9.23 8.46
C LYS A 51 19.55 9.09 6.94
N LYS A 52 20.38 8.15 6.48
CA LYS A 52 20.51 7.76 5.07
C LYS A 52 19.10 7.56 4.52
N ARG A 53 18.62 8.47 3.67
CA ARG A 53 17.33 8.31 3.00
C ARG A 53 17.48 7.09 2.10
N VAL A 54 16.91 5.96 2.53
CA VAL A 54 16.89 4.71 1.76
C VAL A 54 16.08 4.98 0.48
N GLY A 55 16.78 5.40 -0.57
CA GLY A 55 16.22 5.86 -1.84
C GLY A 55 15.73 4.78 -2.78
N SER A 56 15.71 3.51 -2.36
CA SER A 56 15.38 2.38 -3.25
C SER A 56 13.90 1.99 -3.26
N ARG A 57 13.14 2.27 -2.20
CA ARG A 57 11.71 1.83 -2.08
C ARG A 57 10.72 2.57 -2.98
N ARG A 58 11.17 3.55 -3.79
CA ARG A 58 10.27 4.37 -4.63
C ARG A 58 9.82 3.63 -5.89
N GLY A 59 10.70 2.84 -6.51
CA GLY A 59 10.39 2.13 -7.77
C GLY A 59 9.32 1.05 -7.59
N VAL A 60 9.49 0.18 -6.61
CA VAL A 60 8.55 -0.93 -6.33
C VAL A 60 7.14 -0.43 -5.98
N LYS A 61 7.05 0.63 -5.16
CA LYS A 61 5.76 1.27 -4.84
C LYS A 61 5.09 1.91 -6.07
N GLY A 62 5.89 2.40 -7.02
CA GLY A 62 5.38 2.96 -8.28
C GLY A 62 4.74 1.90 -9.15
N ILE A 63 5.40 0.76 -9.32
CA ILE A 63 4.89 -0.38 -10.10
C ILE A 63 3.59 -0.91 -9.47
N GLN A 64 3.58 -1.13 -8.15
CA GLN A 64 2.39 -1.62 -7.45
C GLN A 64 1.19 -0.67 -7.62
N ARG A 65 1.41 0.66 -7.61
CA ARG A 65 0.34 1.64 -7.87
C ARG A 65 -0.19 1.52 -9.30
N ARG A 66 0.70 1.38 -10.29
CA ARG A 66 0.30 1.22 -11.71
C ARG A 66 -0.49 -0.07 -11.93
N VAL A 67 -0.05 -1.19 -11.35
CA VAL A 67 -0.78 -2.46 -11.41
C VAL A 67 -2.16 -2.35 -10.78
N ARG A 68 -2.27 -1.69 -9.62
CA ARG A 68 -3.58 -1.42 -8.99
C ARG A 68 -4.50 -0.55 -9.87
N THR A 69 -3.94 0.46 -10.53
CA THR A 69 -4.70 1.27 -11.47
C THR A 69 -5.16 0.44 -12.66
N LEU A 70 -4.28 -0.39 -13.22
CA LEU A 70 -4.61 -1.25 -14.36
C LEU A 70 -5.76 -2.21 -14.02
N LYS A 71 -5.73 -2.84 -12.83
CA LYS A 71 -6.80 -3.69 -12.33
C LYS A 71 -8.18 -3.00 -12.20
N ARG A 72 -8.20 -1.68 -12.03
CA ARG A 72 -9.46 -0.90 -11.95
C ARG A 72 -10.00 -0.53 -13.32
N LEU A 73 -9.14 -0.51 -14.35
CA LEU A 73 -9.50 -0.12 -15.71
C LEU A 73 -9.96 -1.32 -16.53
N VAL A 74 -9.38 -2.50 -16.27
CA VAL A 74 -9.64 -3.71 -17.04
C VAL A 74 -10.79 -4.48 -16.38
N PRO A 75 -11.85 -4.84 -17.12
CA PRO A 75 -12.96 -5.63 -16.57
C PRO A 75 -12.48 -6.98 -16.05
N ASN A 76 -13.12 -7.50 -14.99
CA ASN A 76 -12.86 -8.83 -14.41
C ASN A 76 -11.42 -9.09 -13.93
N SER A 77 -10.63 -8.04 -13.67
CA SER A 77 -9.17 -8.17 -13.47
C SER A 77 -8.68 -8.06 -12.03
N GLU A 78 -9.56 -7.82 -11.06
CA GLU A 78 -9.19 -7.56 -9.66
C GLU A 78 -8.43 -8.73 -9.01
N SER A 79 -8.83 -9.96 -9.30
CA SER A 79 -8.25 -11.20 -8.79
C SER A 79 -7.09 -11.76 -9.63
N LEU A 80 -6.81 -11.19 -10.80
CA LEU A 80 -5.81 -11.75 -11.72
C LEU A 80 -4.38 -11.52 -11.22
N GLU A 81 -3.51 -12.50 -11.49
CA GLU A 81 -2.06 -12.34 -11.39
C GLU A 81 -1.52 -11.44 -12.51
N LEU A 82 -0.23 -11.08 -12.46
CA LEU A 82 0.35 -10.11 -13.40
C LEU A 82 0.25 -10.56 -14.85
N ASP A 83 0.57 -11.81 -15.15
CA ASP A 83 0.58 -12.31 -16.52
C ASP A 83 -0.84 -12.33 -17.11
N GLY A 84 -1.81 -12.85 -16.35
CA GLY A 84 -3.22 -12.82 -16.73
C GLY A 84 -3.76 -11.39 -16.89
N LEU A 85 -3.36 -10.48 -15.99
CA LEU A 85 -3.74 -9.07 -16.09
C LEU A 85 -3.26 -8.44 -17.40
N PHE A 86 -2.03 -8.73 -17.85
CA PHE A 86 -1.51 -8.16 -19.08
C PHE A 86 -2.16 -8.76 -20.33
N THR A 87 -2.44 -10.06 -20.33
CA THR A 87 -3.19 -10.70 -21.42
C THR A 87 -4.59 -10.11 -21.57
N GLU A 88 -5.36 -10.07 -20.49
CA GLU A 88 -6.72 -9.49 -20.49
C GLU A 88 -6.70 -7.98 -20.84
N THR A 89 -5.65 -7.27 -20.43
CA THR A 89 -5.44 -5.87 -20.85
C THR A 89 -5.27 -5.77 -22.35
N ALA A 90 -4.44 -6.62 -22.96
CA ALA A 90 -4.19 -6.60 -24.40
C ALA A 90 -5.47 -6.89 -25.19
N ASP A 91 -6.22 -7.91 -24.76
CA ASP A 91 -7.50 -8.28 -25.37
C ASP A 91 -8.52 -7.14 -25.23
N TYR A 92 -8.58 -6.50 -24.05
CA TYR A 92 -9.49 -5.38 -23.83
C TYR A 92 -9.13 -4.16 -24.68
N ILE A 93 -7.84 -3.85 -24.85
CA ILE A 93 -7.40 -2.78 -25.76
C ILE A 93 -7.86 -3.06 -27.19
N LEU A 94 -7.65 -4.29 -27.69
CA LEU A 94 -8.05 -4.66 -29.04
C LEU A 94 -9.58 -4.59 -29.24
N ALA A 95 -10.34 -5.03 -28.23
CA ALA A 95 -11.80 -4.95 -28.24
C ALA A 95 -12.28 -3.49 -28.28
N LEU A 96 -11.68 -2.60 -27.49
CA LEU A 96 -12.00 -1.18 -27.49
C LEU A 96 -11.68 -0.52 -28.84
N GLN A 97 -10.50 -0.80 -29.40
CA GLN A 97 -10.10 -0.28 -30.72
C GLN A 97 -11.09 -0.69 -31.80
N THR A 98 -11.46 -1.97 -31.82
CA THR A 98 -12.42 -2.52 -32.78
C THR A 98 -13.80 -1.88 -32.62
N ARG A 99 -14.26 -1.71 -31.37
CA ARG A 99 -15.54 -1.04 -31.08
C ARG A 99 -15.57 0.40 -31.58
N VAL A 100 -14.51 1.17 -31.32
CA VAL A 100 -14.41 2.55 -31.80
C VAL A 100 -14.41 2.59 -33.32
N ARG A 101 -13.67 1.70 -33.99
CA ARG A 101 -13.64 1.63 -35.46
C ARG A 101 -15.03 1.31 -36.04
N ILE A 102 -15.75 0.37 -35.45
CA ILE A 102 -17.13 0.04 -35.85
C ILE A 102 -18.03 1.26 -35.66
N MET A 103 -17.96 1.94 -34.51
CA MET A 103 -18.76 3.14 -34.25
C MET A 103 -18.47 4.25 -35.27
N GLN A 104 -17.21 4.46 -35.65
CA GLN A 104 -16.83 5.41 -36.69
C GLN A 104 -17.44 5.05 -38.05
N VAL A 105 -17.37 3.77 -38.45
CA VAL A 105 -17.99 3.29 -39.70
C VAL A 105 -19.51 3.47 -39.64
N MET A 106 -20.16 3.12 -38.53
CA MET A 106 -21.60 3.30 -38.36
C MET A 106 -21.99 4.77 -38.48
N VAL A 107 -21.25 5.68 -37.84
CA VAL A 107 -21.50 7.13 -37.98
C VAL A 107 -21.36 7.54 -39.44
N ASN A 108 -20.26 7.21 -40.11
CA ASN A 108 -20.05 7.59 -41.51
C ASN A 108 -21.14 7.07 -42.46
N VAL A 109 -21.63 5.85 -42.23
CA VAL A 109 -22.72 5.26 -43.02
C VAL A 109 -24.05 5.94 -42.71
N LEU A 110 -24.33 6.25 -41.44
CA LEU A 110 -25.62 6.79 -41.00
C LEU A 110 -25.76 8.29 -41.21
N THR A 111 -24.67 9.06 -41.14
CA THR A 111 -24.71 10.51 -41.39
C THR A 111 -24.85 10.81 -42.89
N GLY A 112 -24.70 9.81 -43.75
CA GLY A 112 -24.36 10.05 -45.15
C GLY A 112 -22.94 10.63 -45.19
N SER A 113 -22.04 10.04 -45.94
CA SER A 113 -20.90 10.83 -46.41
C SER A 113 -21.49 11.90 -47.31
N ASP A 114 -21.73 13.09 -46.75
CA ASP A 114 -22.04 14.31 -47.50
C ASP A 114 -20.81 14.62 -48.40
N GLU A 115 -20.72 13.90 -49.51
CA GLU A 115 -20.00 14.31 -50.73
C GLU A 115 -21.01 14.90 -51.70
#